data_AF-A0A7J8QYK4-F1
#
_entry.id   AF-A0A7J8QYK4-F1
#
_cell.length_a   1.000
_cell.length_b   1.000
_cell.length_c   1.000
_cell.angle_alpha   90.00
_cell.angle_beta   90.00
_cell.angle_gamma   90.00
#
_symmetry.space_group_name_H-M   'P 1'
#
loop_
_entity.id
_entity.type
_entity.pdbx_description
1 polymer ?
#
loop_
_entity_poly.entity_id
_entity_poly.type
_entity_poly.pdbx_seq_one_letter_code
_entity_poly.pdbx_strand_id
1 'polypeptide(L)'
;MESLERTLEKITAQNKRVKKLRRYVVVEFVYQNLGQIAPLDKIIKSKEKYRFRVLLDETNSFGVLGRTGRGLTGYCGVPIEKIDIVTAAMGHALATEGGFCTGNARVIDHQVCSLWTF
;
A
#
# COMPACT_ATOMS: atom_id res chain seq x y z
N MET A 1 7.82 -12.17 6.24
CA MET A 1 8.80 -11.31 5.52
C MET A 1 9.78 -12.12 4.69
N GLU A 2 10.42 -13.15 5.23
CA GLU A 2 11.38 -13.98 4.48
C GLU A 2 10.82 -14.56 3.17
N SER A 3 9.58 -15.06 3.20
CA SER A 3 8.89 -15.55 1.99
C SER A 3 8.70 -14.46 0.91
N LEU A 4 8.41 -13.23 1.32
CA LEU A 4 8.26 -12.10 0.39
C LEU A 4 9.61 -11.77 -0.27
N GLU A 5 10.67 -11.69 0.52
CA GLU A 5 12.02 -11.42 0.02
C GLU A 5 12.48 -12.51 -0.96
N ARG A 6 12.29 -13.79 -0.61
CA ARG A 6 12.60 -14.93 -1.49
C ARG A 6 11.83 -14.85 -2.81
N THR A 7 10.58 -14.40 -2.78
CA THR A 7 9.75 -14.24 -3.98
C THR A 7 10.25 -13.07 -4.84
N LEU A 8 10.57 -11.95 -4.21
CA LEU A 8 11.12 -10.77 -4.89
C LEU A 8 12.49 -11.06 -5.54
N GLU A 9 13.35 -11.83 -4.87
CA GLU A 9 14.64 -12.27 -5.42
C GLU A 9 14.46 -13.14 -6.67
N LYS A 10 13.57 -14.14 -6.60
CA LYS A 10 13.25 -15.00 -7.75
C LYS A 10 12.74 -14.19 -8.94
N ILE A 11 11.77 -13.30 -8.72
CA ILE A 11 11.19 -12.45 -9.77
C ILE A 11 12.24 -11.51 -10.36
N THR A 12 13.10 -10.93 -9.53
CA THR A 12 14.17 -10.02 -9.96
C THR A 12 15.24 -10.75 -10.77
N ALA A 13 15.57 -12.00 -10.40
CA ALA A 13 16.51 -12.84 -11.13
C ALA A 13 15.96 -13.25 -12.51
N GLN A 14 14.68 -13.64 -12.59
CA GLN A 14 14.02 -14.07 -13.83
C GLN A 14 13.83 -12.91 -14.81
N ASN A 15 13.51 -11.72 -14.32
CA ASN A 15 13.10 -10.59 -15.18
C ASN A 15 14.22 -9.57 -15.46
N LYS A 16 15.50 -9.93 -15.31
CA LYS A 16 16.65 -9.04 -15.57
C LYS A 16 16.63 -8.37 -16.96
N ARG A 17 15.96 -8.98 -17.95
CA ARG A 17 15.89 -8.50 -19.34
C ARG A 17 14.74 -7.53 -19.62
N VAL A 18 13.76 -7.37 -18.72
CA VAL A 18 12.60 -6.49 -18.96
C VAL A 18 12.89 -5.08 -18.44
N LYS A 19 13.16 -4.15 -19.36
CA LYS A 19 13.56 -2.75 -19.05
C LYS A 19 12.57 -1.96 -18.18
N LYS A 20 11.28 -2.33 -18.14
CA LYS A 20 10.22 -1.61 -17.40
C LYS A 20 9.19 -2.56 -16.79
N LEU A 21 9.58 -3.36 -15.81
CA LEU A 21 8.62 -4.16 -15.05
C LEU A 21 7.94 -3.31 -13.96
N ARG A 22 6.65 -3.01 -14.12
CA ARG A 22 5.85 -2.38 -13.06
C ARG A 22 5.46 -3.47 -12.05
N ARG A 23 6.01 -3.40 -10.82
CA ARG A 23 5.72 -4.34 -9.74
C ARG A 23 4.94 -3.65 -8.65
N TYR A 24 3.90 -4.30 -8.17
CA TYR A 24 3.08 -3.85 -7.05
C TYR A 24 3.11 -4.91 -5.96
N VAL A 25 3.26 -4.46 -4.72
CA VAL A 25 3.09 -5.28 -3.52
C VAL A 25 1.89 -4.70 -2.79
N VAL A 26 0.89 -5.55 -2.57
CA VAL A 26 -0.32 -5.20 -1.83
C VAL A 26 -0.14 -5.63 -0.39
N VAL A 27 -0.45 -4.74 0.55
CA VAL A 27 -0.28 -4.98 1.98
C VAL A 27 -1.48 -4.41 2.71
N GLU A 28 -2.10 -5.20 3.59
CA GLU A 28 -3.02 -4.68 4.61
C GLU A 28 -2.19 -4.14 5.78
N PHE A 29 -2.46 -2.92 6.22
CA PHE A 29 -1.75 -2.38 7.38
C PHE A 29 -2.13 -3.09 8.68
N VAL A 30 -3.43 -3.33 8.89
CA VAL A 30 -3.94 -4.19 9.97
C VAL A 30 -4.62 -5.39 9.33
N TYR A 31 -3.99 -6.55 9.47
CA TYR A 31 -4.50 -7.79 8.87
C TYR A 31 -5.83 -8.19 9.51
N GLN A 32 -6.89 -8.25 8.70
CA GLN A 32 -8.27 -8.41 9.22
C GLN A 32 -8.43 -9.65 10.12
N ASN A 33 -7.82 -10.78 9.74
CA ASN A 33 -8.00 -12.06 10.43
C ASN A 33 -7.18 -12.20 11.71
N LEU A 34 -6.03 -11.52 11.78
CA LEU A 34 -5.06 -11.70 12.88
C LEU A 34 -4.95 -10.47 13.78
N GLY A 35 -5.46 -9.31 13.34
CA GLY A 35 -5.28 -8.03 14.02
C GLY A 35 -3.82 -7.56 14.08
N GLN A 36 -2.91 -8.22 13.36
CA GLN A 36 -1.49 -7.90 13.38
C GLN A 36 -1.20 -6.67 12.53
N ILE A 37 -0.28 -5.84 13.00
CA ILE A 37 0.19 -4.66 12.29
C ILE A 37 1.34 -5.04 11.37
N ALA A 38 1.25 -4.64 10.10
CA ALA A 38 2.28 -4.91 9.11
C ALA A 38 3.61 -4.20 9.46
N PRO A 39 4.77 -4.86 9.30
CA PRO A 39 6.07 -4.27 9.59
C PRO A 39 6.49 -3.29 8.47
N LEU A 40 5.90 -2.10 8.48
CA LEU A 40 6.01 -1.11 7.40
C LEU A 40 7.46 -0.71 7.11
N ASP A 41 8.30 -0.55 8.13
CA ASP A 41 9.71 -0.21 7.96
C ASP A 41 10.46 -1.24 7.10
N LYS A 42 10.16 -2.53 7.30
CA LYS A 42 10.79 -3.61 6.52
C LYS A 42 10.28 -3.63 5.08
N ILE A 43 9.01 -3.32 4.88
CA ILE A 43 8.38 -3.24 3.56
C ILE A 43 8.96 -2.06 2.77
N ILE A 44 9.11 -0.89 3.40
CA ILE A 44 9.73 0.29 2.78
C ILE A 44 11.20 0.04 2.44
N LYS A 45 11.96 -0.58 3.33
CA LYS A 45 13.35 -1.00 3.01
C LYS A 45 13.39 -1.95 1.81
N SER A 46 12.46 -2.90 1.76
CA SER A 46 12.34 -3.83 0.63
C SER A 46 11.93 -3.12 -0.66
N LYS A 47 11.03 -2.12 -0.57
CA LYS A 47 10.59 -1.27 -1.67
C LYS A 47 11.78 -0.57 -2.31
N GLU A 48 12.66 0.02 -1.49
CA GLU A 48 13.87 0.71 -1.96
C GLU A 48 14.87 -0.27 -2.58
N LYS A 49 15.10 -1.44 -1.98
CA LYS A 49 16.01 -2.48 -2.48
C LYS A 49 15.56 -3.06 -3.83
N TYR A 50 14.31 -3.46 -3.92
CA TYR A 50 13.79 -4.19 -5.08
C TYR A 50 13.07 -3.30 -6.08
N ARG A 51 12.83 -2.01 -5.80
CA ARG A 51 12.15 -1.04 -6.69
C ARG A 51 10.77 -1.52 -7.15
N PHE A 52 9.86 -1.75 -6.20
CA PHE A 52 8.44 -1.98 -6.45
C PHE A 52 7.60 -0.81 -5.92
N ARG A 53 6.30 -0.82 -6.22
CA ARG A 53 5.31 0.10 -5.66
C ARG A 53 4.50 -0.60 -4.58
N VAL A 54 4.12 0.11 -3.53
CA VAL A 54 3.30 -0.37 -2.41
C VAL A 54 1.88 0.16 -2.57
N LEU A 55 0.92 -0.76 -2.64
CA LEU A 55 -0.50 -0.49 -2.46
C LEU A 55 -0.86 -0.92 -1.04
N LEU A 56 -1.21 0.03 -0.19
CA LEU A 56 -1.49 -0.22 1.22
C LEU A 56 -3.00 -0.11 1.48
N ASP A 57 -3.59 -1.13 2.07
CA ASP A 57 -4.97 -1.12 2.54
C ASP A 57 -5.03 -0.71 4.02
N GLU A 58 -5.77 0.35 4.30
CA GLU A 58 -5.99 0.95 5.61
C GLU A 58 -7.43 0.80 6.12
N THR A 59 -8.23 -0.06 5.51
CA THR A 59 -9.64 -0.29 5.89
C THR A 59 -9.84 -0.53 7.38
N ASN A 60 -8.93 -1.27 8.03
CA ASN A 60 -9.02 -1.63 9.45
C ASN A 60 -8.25 -0.69 10.39
N SER A 61 -7.57 0.33 9.86
CA SER A 61 -6.76 1.27 10.65
C SER A 61 -7.22 2.71 10.55
N PHE A 62 -7.79 3.10 9.40
CA PHE A 62 -8.29 4.43 9.15
C PHE A 62 -9.42 4.77 10.12
N GLY A 63 -9.37 5.94 10.76
CA GLY A 63 -10.33 6.36 11.78
C GLY A 63 -10.15 5.71 13.15
N VAL A 64 -9.31 4.68 13.28
CA VAL A 64 -9.10 3.94 14.54
C VAL A 64 -7.71 4.17 15.12
N LEU A 65 -6.66 4.09 14.29
CA LEU A 65 -5.28 4.18 14.72
C LEU A 65 -4.71 5.61 14.60
N GLY A 66 -3.77 5.92 15.48
CA GLY A 66 -3.13 7.23 15.60
C GLY A 66 -3.98 8.24 16.38
N ARG A 67 -3.33 9.20 17.05
CA ARG A 67 -4.01 10.15 17.96
C ARG A 67 -5.12 10.97 17.30
N THR A 68 -5.03 11.18 15.99
CA THR A 68 -6.01 11.95 15.20
C THR A 68 -6.83 11.07 14.25
N GLY A 69 -6.78 9.73 14.39
CA GLY A 69 -7.47 8.79 13.49
C GLY A 69 -6.92 8.73 12.05
N ARG A 70 -5.71 9.25 11.81
CA ARG A 70 -5.06 9.26 10.49
C ARG A 70 -4.51 7.90 10.05
N GLY A 71 -4.71 6.85 10.86
CA GLY A 71 -4.25 5.50 10.55
C GLY A 71 -2.73 5.36 10.63
N LEU A 72 -2.14 4.73 9.61
CA LEU A 72 -0.72 4.42 9.44
C LEU A 72 0.21 5.57 9.81
N THR A 73 -0.03 6.75 9.23
CA THR A 73 0.85 7.91 9.36
C THR A 73 0.92 8.39 10.81
N GLY A 74 -0.23 8.40 11.49
CA GLY A 74 -0.33 8.81 12.89
C GLY A 74 0.19 7.77 13.87
N TYR A 75 0.15 6.48 13.51
CA TYR A 75 0.57 5.38 14.38
C TYR A 75 2.06 5.04 14.24
N CYS A 76 2.55 4.88 13.01
CA CYS A 76 3.94 4.50 12.74
C CYS A 76 4.88 5.70 12.58
N GLY A 77 4.36 6.93 12.48
CA GLY A 77 5.18 8.12 12.21
C GLY A 77 5.85 8.10 10.83
N VAL A 78 5.37 7.26 9.92
CA VAL A 78 5.92 7.13 8.58
C VAL A 78 5.27 8.17 7.66
N PRO A 79 6.06 8.92 6.87
CA PRO A 79 5.53 9.88 5.91
C PRO A 79 4.67 9.18 4.86
N ILE A 80 3.52 9.76 4.53
CA ILE A 80 2.57 9.20 3.55
C ILE A 80 3.21 9.05 2.16
N GLU A 81 4.19 9.90 1.83
CA GLU A 81 4.89 9.91 0.54
C GLU A 81 5.73 8.66 0.30
N LYS A 82 6.04 7.90 1.35
CA LYS A 82 6.74 6.62 1.23
C LYS A 82 5.84 5.51 0.68
N ILE A 83 4.52 5.69 0.72
CA ILE A 83 3.52 4.77 0.19
C ILE A 83 3.02 5.29 -1.15
N ASP A 84 2.93 4.44 -2.16
CA ASP A 84 2.59 4.89 -3.52
C ASP A 84 1.08 5.09 -3.69
N ILE A 85 0.30 4.18 -3.10
CA ILE A 85 -1.16 4.18 -3.14
C ILE A 85 -1.67 3.69 -1.78
N VAL A 86 -2.61 4.43 -1.20
CA VAL A 86 -3.36 4.02 -0.01
C VAL A 86 -4.82 3.87 -0.37
N THR A 87 -5.42 2.76 0.03
CA THR A 87 -6.84 2.44 -0.17
C THR A 87 -7.51 2.19 1.17
N ALA A 88 -8.78 2.54 1.31
CA ALA A 88 -9.57 2.11 2.46
C ALA A 88 -11.06 2.04 2.10
N ALA A 89 -11.76 1.06 2.66
CA ALA A 89 -13.22 1.02 2.65
C ALA A 89 -13.79 1.94 3.73
N MET A 90 -14.92 2.57 3.42
CA MET A 90 -15.63 3.47 4.34
C MET A 90 -16.66 2.72 5.20
N GLY A 91 -16.91 1.44 4.89
CA GLY A 91 -17.87 0.58 5.61
C GLY A 91 -17.49 0.24 7.06
N HIS A 92 -16.23 0.45 7.44
CA HIS A 92 -15.73 0.08 8.75
C HIS A 92 -15.84 1.29 9.70
N ALA A 93 -14.73 1.95 10.01
CA ALA A 93 -14.71 3.03 11.01
C ALA A 93 -15.61 4.23 10.68
N LEU A 94 -15.92 4.46 9.40
CA LEU A 94 -16.79 5.56 8.97
C LEU A 94 -18.28 5.17 8.86
N ALA A 95 -18.61 3.89 9.05
CA ALA A 95 -19.99 3.37 9.04
C ALA A 95 -20.84 3.84 7.84
N THR A 96 -20.24 3.93 6.65
CA THR A 96 -20.90 4.38 5.41
C THR A 96 -20.46 3.53 4.22
N GLU A 97 -21.09 3.69 3.07
CA GLU A 97 -20.78 2.87 1.89
C GLU A 97 -19.73 3.54 0.99
N GLY A 98 -18.94 2.71 0.31
CA GLY A 98 -17.91 3.15 -0.63
C GLY A 98 -16.48 2.96 -0.12
N GLY A 99 -15.55 3.58 -0.83
CA GLY A 99 -14.12 3.48 -0.57
C GLY A 99 -13.36 4.58 -1.28
N PHE A 100 -12.14 4.84 -0.84
CA PHE A 100 -11.25 5.81 -1.47
C PHE A 100 -9.90 5.20 -1.78
N CYS A 101 -9.24 5.79 -2.76
CA CYS A 101 -7.87 5.51 -3.16
C CYS A 101 -7.14 6.85 -3.27
N THR A 102 -6.03 6.98 -2.57
CA THR A 102 -5.19 8.19 -2.55
C THR A 102 -3.75 7.84 -2.91
N GLY A 103 -3.03 8.81 -3.44
CA GLY A 103 -1.65 8.66 -3.88
C GLY A 103 -1.14 9.96 -4.49
N ASN A 104 -0.02 9.89 -5.20
CA ASN A 104 0.46 11.06 -5.95
C ASN A 104 -0.54 11.45 -7.06
N ALA A 105 -0.66 12.76 -7.35
CA ALA A 105 -1.50 13.29 -8.43
C ALA A 105 -1.37 12.50 -9.75
N ARG A 106 -0.15 12.14 -10.17
CA ARG A 106 0.06 11.33 -11.39
C ARG A 106 -0.60 9.96 -11.34
N VAL A 107 -0.67 9.35 -10.15
CA VAL A 107 -1.31 8.04 -9.96
C VAL A 107 -2.83 8.20 -9.97
N ILE A 108 -3.34 9.21 -9.28
CA ILE A 108 -4.77 9.54 -9.25
C ILE A 108 -5.27 9.88 -10.65
N ASP A 109 -4.58 10.76 -11.38
CA ASP A 109 -4.92 11.13 -12.76
C ASP A 109 -4.95 9.90 -13.66
N HIS A 110 -3.97 9.01 -13.52
CA HIS A 110 -3.95 7.78 -14.30
C HIS A 110 -5.15 6.88 -13.99
N GLN A 111 -5.50 6.71 -12.71
CA GLN A 111 -6.66 5.93 -12.29
C GLN A 111 -7.96 6.52 -12.86
N VAL A 112 -8.17 7.83 -12.67
CA VAL A 112 -9.37 8.52 -13.16
C VAL A 112 -9.46 8.46 -14.67
N CYS A 113 -8.44 8.91 -15.42
CA CYS A 113 -8.50 8.93 -16.88
C CYS A 113 -8.68 7.52 -17.47
N SER A 114 -8.11 6.47 -16.87
CA SER A 114 -8.30 5.10 -17.35
C SER A 114 -9.74 4.58 -17.18
N LEU A 115 -10.47 5.07 -16.17
CA LEU A 115 -11.86 4.71 -15.92
C LEU A 115 -12.84 5.34 -16.94
N TRP A 116 -12.45 6.45 -17.58
CA TRP A 116 -13.27 7.17 -18.56
C TRP A 116 -13.11 6.67 -20.01
N THR A 117 -12.25 5.68 -20.25
CA THR A 117 -11.93 5.18 -21.62
C THR A 117 -12.76 3.97 -22.08
N PHE A 118 -14.02 3.86 -21.64
CA PHE A 118 -14.98 2.90 -22.22
C PHE A 118 -15.93 3.58 -23.20
#